data_AF-A0A2D4GZ96-F1
#
_entry.id   AF-A0A2D4GZ96-F1
#
_cell.length_a   1.000
_cell.length_b   1.000
_cell.length_c   1.000
_cell.angle_alpha   90.00
_cell.angle_beta   90.00
_cell.angle_gamma   90.00
#
_symmetry.space_group_name_H-M   'P 1'
#
loop_
_entity.id
_entity.type
_entity.pdbx_description
1 polymer ?
#
loop_
_entity_poly.entity_id
_entity_poly.type
_entity_poly.pdbx_seq_one_letter_code
_entity_poly.pdbx_strand_id
1 'polypeptide(L)'
;VLEYYEVHPKKQLALIFLHAQKAFDNMNWLFILQLKNMNFGENFINMIQTIYSNQMANVKINGETTGKFNINKGVRQRCPLSPLLFILMLEVLLSQARED
;
A
#
# COMPACT_ATOMS: atom_id res chain seq x y z
N VAL A 1 -11.81 11.79 -18.51
CA VAL A 1 -10.57 12.18 -19.23
C VAL A 1 -10.75 12.07 -20.74
N LEU A 2 -11.12 10.90 -21.26
CA LEU A 2 -11.37 10.70 -22.70
C LEU A 2 -12.49 11.62 -23.22
N GLU A 3 -13.63 11.67 -22.53
CA GLU A 3 -14.74 12.59 -22.86
C GLU A 3 -14.33 14.07 -22.85
N TYR A 4 -13.45 14.48 -21.93
CA TYR A 4 -12.95 15.86 -21.87
C TYR A 4 -12.09 16.21 -23.09
N TYR A 5 -11.33 15.24 -23.60
CA TYR A 5 -10.49 15.40 -24.78
C TYR A 5 -11.30 15.44 -26.07
N GLU A 6 -12.38 14.67 -26.16
CA GLU A 6 -13.31 14.72 -27.31
C GLU A 6 -13.87 16.13 -27.53
N VAL A 7 -14.06 16.89 -26.45
CA VAL A 7 -14.55 18.28 -26.50
C VAL A 7 -13.42 19.30 -26.75
N HIS A 8 -12.14 18.93 -26.60
CA HIS A 8 -10.98 19.84 -26.71
C HIS A 8 -9.82 19.26 -27.54
N PRO A 9 -10.00 19.05 -28.86
CA PRO A 9 -9.05 18.33 -29.72
C PRO A 9 -7.71 19.04 -29.99
N LYS A 10 -7.51 20.28 -29.50
CA LYS A 10 -6.32 21.09 -29.79
C LYS A 10 -5.14 20.87 -28.82
N LYS A 11 -5.31 20.11 -27.74
CA LYS A 11 -4.23 19.81 -26.79
C LYS A 11 -3.61 18.47 -27.17
N GLN A 12 -2.30 18.29 -27.05
CA GLN A 12 -1.70 16.95 -27.12
C GLN A 12 -1.95 16.24 -25.79
N LEU A 13 -2.38 14.98 -25.83
CA LEU A 13 -2.65 14.14 -24.65
C LEU A 13 -1.80 12.87 -24.71
N ALA A 14 -1.17 12.54 -23.59
CA ALA A 14 -0.59 11.23 -23.34
C ALA A 14 -1.34 10.57 -22.16
N LEU A 15 -1.63 9.28 -22.29
CA LEU A 15 -2.21 8.47 -21.23
C LEU A 15 -1.21 7.41 -20.80
N ILE A 16 -0.95 7.35 -19.49
CA ILE A 16 -0.05 6.36 -18.89
C ILE A 16 -0.87 5.48 -17.95
N PHE A 17 -0.84 4.17 -18.19
CA PHE A 17 -1.49 3.19 -17.34
C PHE A 17 -0.44 2.52 -16.47
N LEU A 18 -0.60 2.64 -15.16
CA LEU A 18 0.28 2.04 -14.16
C LEU A 18 -0.46 0.92 -13.43
N HIS A 19 0.22 -0.20 -13.22
CA HIS A 19 -0.31 -1.32 -12.46
C HIS A 19 0.64 -1.68 -11.32
N ALA A 20 0.13 -1.73 -10.09
CA ALA A 20 0.88 -2.14 -8.92
C ALA A 20 0.88 -3.68 -8.80
N GLN A 21 1.99 -4.32 -9.17
CA GLN A 21 2.11 -5.78 -9.08
C GLN A 21 2.07 -6.23 -7.62
N LYS A 22 1.13 -7.16 -7.31
CA LYS A 22 0.94 -7.73 -5.96
C LYS A 22 0.93 -6.65 -4.88
N ALA A 23 0.13 -5.62 -5.09
CA ALA A 23 0.19 -4.38 -4.33
C ALA A 23 0.15 -4.58 -2.80
N PHE A 24 -0.73 -5.48 -2.33
CA PHE A 24 -0.82 -5.81 -0.91
C PHE A 24 0.37 -6.59 -0.37
N ASP A 25 1.00 -7.47 -1.16
CA ASP A 25 2.15 -8.26 -0.71
C ASP A 25 3.46 -7.44 -0.75
N ASN A 26 3.49 -6.38 -1.56
CA ASN A 26 4.67 -5.54 -1.78
C ASN A 26 4.68 -4.24 -0.96
N MET A 27 3.67 -3.98 -0.13
CA MET A 27 3.64 -2.80 0.75
C MET A 27 4.81 -2.79 1.74
N ASN A 28 5.68 -1.79 1.66
CA ASN A 28 6.79 -1.63 2.60
C ASN A 28 6.32 -0.97 3.90
N TRP A 29 6.60 -1.59 5.05
CA TRP A 29 6.22 -1.08 6.38
C TRP A 29 6.84 0.27 6.77
N LEU A 30 7.80 0.80 5.99
CA LEU A 30 8.20 2.20 6.07
C LEU A 30 7.02 3.17 5.88
N PHE A 31 5.88 2.73 5.32
CA PHE A 31 4.65 3.53 5.28
C PHE A 31 4.19 3.99 6.68
N ILE A 32 4.53 3.26 7.75
CA ILE A 32 4.20 3.65 9.13
C ILE A 32 4.88 4.98 9.50
N LEU A 33 6.09 5.25 8.98
CA LEU A 33 6.76 6.54 9.14
C LEU A 33 5.98 7.65 8.44
N GLN A 34 5.35 7.34 7.30
CA GLN A 34 4.55 8.31 6.57
C GLN A 34 3.25 8.67 7.30
N LEU A 35 2.68 7.74 8.08
CA LEU A 35 1.54 8.07 8.95
C LEU A 35 1.89 9.14 9.99
N LYS A 36 3.15 9.16 10.48
CA LYS A 36 3.64 10.23 11.36
C LYS A 36 3.70 11.57 10.63
N ASN A 37 4.22 11.57 9.39
CA ASN A 37 4.29 12.77 8.56
C ASN A 37 2.90 13.33 8.19
N MET A 38 1.90 12.46 8.09
CA MET A 38 0.50 12.82 7.83
C MET A 38 -0.26 13.29 9.09
N ASN A 39 0.41 13.46 10.24
CA ASN A 39 -0.18 13.90 11.50
C ASN A 39 -1.30 12.98 12.05
N PHE A 40 -1.24 11.67 11.79
CA PHE A 40 -2.11 10.74 12.50
C PHE A 40 -1.78 10.70 13.99
N GLY A 41 -2.79 10.46 14.83
CA GLY A 41 -2.58 10.36 16.28
C GLY A 41 -1.72 9.16 16.67
N GLU A 42 -0.88 9.34 17.69
CA GLU A 42 0.05 8.30 18.20
C GLU A 42 -0.64 6.99 18.53
N ASN A 43 -1.86 7.02 19.09
CA ASN A 43 -2.63 5.80 19.38
C ASN A 43 -2.92 4.97 18.12
N PHE A 44 -3.24 5.64 17.01
CA PHE A 44 -3.48 4.96 15.74
C PHE A 44 -2.17 4.37 15.20
N ILE A 45 -1.08 5.15 15.19
CA ILE A 45 0.23 4.70 14.72
C ILE A 45 0.71 3.50 15.53
N ASN A 46 0.60 3.54 16.86
CA ASN A 46 0.98 2.45 17.74
C ASN A 46 0.14 1.19 17.51
N MET A 47 -1.16 1.36 17.21
CA MET A 47 -2.03 0.23 16.84
C MET A 47 -1.56 -0.42 15.53
N ILE A 48 -1.28 0.37 14.49
CA ILE A 48 -0.74 -0.15 13.21
C ILE A 48 0.59 -0.84 13.46
N GLN A 49 1.50 -0.20 14.19
CA GLN A 49 2.82 -0.73 14.48
C GLN A 49 2.73 -2.07 15.21
N THR A 50 1.84 -2.20 16.20
CA THR A 50 1.60 -3.45 16.93
C THR A 50 1.08 -4.56 16.02
N ILE A 51 0.18 -4.23 15.08
CA ILE A 51 -0.35 -5.21 14.13
C ILE A 51 0.76 -5.77 13.24
N TYR A 52 1.69 -4.92 12.79
CA TYR A 52 2.72 -5.29 11.79
C TYR A 52 4.10 -5.62 12.38
N SER A 53 4.36 -5.35 13.65
CA SER A 53 5.63 -5.70 14.30
C SER A 53 5.80 -7.22 14.44
N ASN A 54 7.00 -7.72 14.11
CA ASN A 54 7.43 -9.12 14.27
C ASN A 54 6.45 -10.17 13.70
N GLN A 55 5.85 -9.89 12.54
CA GLN A 55 4.98 -10.88 11.91
C GLN A 55 5.78 -12.10 11.45
N MET A 56 5.24 -13.28 11.78
CA MET A 56 5.75 -14.57 11.31
C MET A 56 4.64 -15.32 10.58
N ALA A 57 5.02 -16.12 9.59
CA ALA A 57 4.14 -17.05 8.93
C ALA A 57 4.80 -18.42 8.79
N ASN A 58 4.00 -19.43 8.52
CA ASN A 58 4.43 -20.71 8.00
C ASN A 58 3.55 -21.04 6.78
N VAL A 59 4.03 -21.95 5.93
CA VAL A 59 3.29 -22.42 4.77
C VAL A 59 2.76 -23.81 5.08
N LYS A 60 1.45 -24.03 4.86
CA LYS A 60 0.80 -25.33 5.01
C LYS A 60 0.46 -25.90 3.64
N ILE A 61 0.99 -27.07 3.29
CA ILE A 61 0.77 -27.76 2.01
C ILE A 61 0.45 -29.22 2.32
N ASN A 62 -0.68 -29.72 1.82
CA ASN A 62 -1.09 -31.13 1.94
C ASN A 62 -1.05 -31.71 3.37
N GLY A 63 -1.34 -30.87 4.38
CA GLY A 63 -1.33 -31.27 5.78
C GLY A 63 0.01 -31.03 6.49
N GLU A 64 1.12 -30.93 5.74
CA GLU A 64 2.43 -30.57 6.28
C GLU A 64 2.59 -29.06 6.41
N THR A 65 3.36 -28.62 7.40
CA THR A 65 3.59 -27.20 7.70
C THR A 65 5.09 -26.93 7.78
N THR A 66 5.55 -25.87 7.11
CA THR A 66 6.95 -25.45 7.17
C THR A 66 7.31 -24.88 8.54
N GLY A 67 8.61 -24.69 8.79
CA GLY A 67 9.06 -23.81 9.86
C GLY A 67 8.50 -22.39 9.71
N LYS A 68 8.44 -21.66 10.83
CA LYS A 68 8.06 -20.24 10.84
C LYS A 68 9.17 -19.40 10.20
N PHE A 69 8.77 -18.40 9.43
CA PHE A 69 9.66 -17.39 8.85
C PHE A 69 9.08 -15.99 9.07
N ASN A 70 9.95 -14.98 9.07
CA ASN A 70 9.56 -13.59 9.25
C ASN A 70 8.93 -13.03 7.98
N ILE A 71 7.83 -12.30 8.15
CA ILE A 71 7.27 -11.44 7.11
C ILE A 71 7.94 -10.07 7.26
N ASN A 72 8.50 -9.55 6.17
CA ASN A 72 9.21 -8.27 6.16
C ASN A 72 8.47 -7.16 5.40
N LYS A 73 7.42 -7.52 4.67
CA LYS A 73 6.61 -6.60 3.86
C LYS A 73 5.23 -7.19 3.62
N GLY A 74 4.36 -6.32 3.13
CA GLY A 74 3.00 -6.62 2.76
C GLY A 74 2.01 -6.38 3.90
N VAL A 75 0.73 -6.39 3.57
CA VAL A 75 -0.37 -6.29 4.52
C VAL A 75 -1.15 -7.59 4.57
N ARG A 76 -1.87 -7.81 5.67
CA ARG A 76 -2.66 -9.05 5.82
C ARG A 76 -3.79 -9.06 4.79
N GLN A 77 -3.79 -10.05 3.92
CA GLN A 77 -4.92 -10.25 3.01
C GLN A 77 -6.19 -10.54 3.82
N ARG A 78 -7.34 -10.10 3.31
CA ARG A 78 -8.66 -10.22 3.97
C ARG A 78 -8.81 -9.42 5.28
N CYS A 79 -7.82 -8.59 5.63
CA CYS A 79 -7.98 -7.63 6.73
C CYS A 79 -8.73 -6.38 6.21
N PRO A 80 -9.82 -5.94 6.85
CA PRO A 80 -10.56 -4.74 6.45
C PRO A 80 -9.72 -3.45 6.45
N LEU A 81 -8.62 -3.43 7.21
CA LEU A 81 -7.72 -2.29 7.31
C LEU A 81 -6.74 -2.19 6.13
N SER A 82 -6.43 -3.32 5.47
CA SER A 82 -5.43 -3.39 4.41
C SER A 82 -5.73 -2.49 3.20
N PRO A 83 -6.98 -2.38 2.70
CA PRO A 83 -7.32 -1.43 1.64
C PRO A 83 -7.06 0.03 2.04
N LEU A 84 -7.38 0.40 3.29
CA LEU A 84 -7.15 1.76 3.77
C LEU A 84 -5.66 2.09 3.83
N LEU A 85 -4.84 1.19 4.36
CA LEU A 85 -3.39 1.38 4.41
C LEU A 85 -2.79 1.49 3.01
N PHE A 86 -3.33 0.74 2.04
CA PHE A 86 -2.91 0.84 0.65
C PHE A 86 -3.24 2.20 0.03
N ILE A 87 -4.44 2.73 0.27
CA ILE A 87 -4.82 4.07 -0.20
C ILE A 87 -3.93 5.15 0.42
N LEU A 88 -3.62 5.07 1.71
CA LEU A 88 -2.73 6.03 2.36
C LEU A 88 -1.33 6.01 1.75
N MET A 89 -0.78 4.83 1.44
CA MET A 89 0.49 4.71 0.75
C MET A 89 0.45 5.31 -0.66
N LEU A 90 -0.64 5.07 -1.40
CA LEU A 90 -0.84 5.68 -2.72
C LEU A 90 -0.89 7.21 -2.63
N GLU A 91 -1.54 7.79 -1.62
CA GLU A 91 -1.56 9.25 -1.45
C GLU A 91 -0.16 9.81 -1.21
N VAL A 92 0.67 9.15 -0.42
CA VAL A 92 2.07 9.56 -0.23
C VAL A 92 2.83 9.55 -1.56
N LEU A 93 2.69 8.48 -2.33
CA LEU A 93 3.35 8.36 -3.64
C LEU A 93 2.84 9.42 -4.63
N LEU A 94 1.53 9.68 -4.64
CA LEU A 94 0.93 10.71 -5.50
C LEU A 94 1.31 12.12 -5.06
N SER A 95 1.45 12.38 -3.76
CA SER A 95 1.93 13.67 -3.25
C SER A 95 3.36 13.94 -3.70
N GLN A 96 4.24 12.95 -3.58
CA GLN A 96 5.62 13.06 -4.06
C GLN A 96 5.67 13.34 -5.57
N ALA A 97 4.89 12.60 -6.36
CA ALA A 97 4.81 12.80 -7.81
C ALA A 97 4.21 14.16 -8.25
N ARG A 98 3.57 14.92 -7.35
CA ARG A 98 3.07 16.27 -7.62
C ARG A 98 4.06 17.36 -7.21
N GLU A 99 4.97 17.06 -6.28
CA GLU A 99 5.99 17.98 -5.79
C GLU A 99 7.25 17.98 -6.67
N ASP A 100 7.46 16.92 -7.45
CA ASP A 100 8.44 16.84 -8.56
C ASP A 100 7.98 17.60 -9.82
#